data_AF-A0A8D5G452-F1
#
_entry.id   AF-A0A8D5G452-F1
#
_cell.length_a   1.000
_cell.length_b   1.000
_cell.length_c   1.000
_cell.angle_alpha   90.00
_cell.angle_beta   90.00
_cell.angle_gamma   90.00
#
_symmetry.space_group_name_H-M   'P 1'
#
loop_
_entity.id
_entity.type
_entity.pdbx_description
1 polymer ?
#
loop_
_entity_poly.entity_id
_entity_poly.type
_entity_poly.pdbx_seq_one_letter_code
_entity_poly.pdbx_strand_id
1 'polypeptide(L)'
;MLLIVGIMLGEAGALWSEARKHDREQELLKVGSKMRLAIGQYYKQTPGPIKQYPRSLAALLKDDRFPIPKRYLRQIYSDPMTGQKNWGVLESPSGGIMGIYSLSGGIPYKVANFRPIYKLFENKKSYGDWIFAYSPELDI
;
A
#
# COMPACT_ATOMS: atom_id res chain seq x y z
N MET A 1 25.88 -25.68 -15.01
CA MET A 1 24.42 -25.57 -14.77
C MET A 1 24.08 -24.08 -14.69
N LEU A 2 23.46 -23.53 -15.73
CA LEU A 2 23.05 -22.11 -15.77
C LEU A 2 21.61 -22.02 -15.25
N LEU A 3 21.44 -21.38 -14.10
CA LEU A 3 20.14 -20.97 -13.58
C LEU A 3 19.79 -19.61 -14.20
N ILE A 4 19.13 -19.63 -15.37
CA ILE A 4 18.50 -18.42 -15.89
C ILE A 4 17.17 -18.28 -15.15
N VAL A 5 17.14 -17.38 -14.17
CA VAL A 5 15.89 -16.90 -13.59
C VAL A 5 15.11 -16.24 -14.72
N GLY A 6 13.98 -16.84 -15.09
CA GLY A 6 13.05 -16.24 -16.03
C GLY A 6 12.53 -14.94 -15.43
N ILE A 7 13.06 -13.82 -15.90
CA ILE A 7 12.39 -12.54 -15.75
C ILE A 7 11.15 -12.66 -16.63
N MET A 8 10.01 -13.02 -16.04
CA MET A 8 8.72 -12.76 -16.67
C MET A 8 8.60 -11.25 -16.80
N LEU A 9 9.03 -10.71 -17.94
CA LEU A 9 8.52 -9.44 -18.45
C LEU A 9 7.07 -9.72 -18.83
N GLY A 10 6.18 -9.60 -17.84
CA GLY A 10 4.76 -9.49 -18.10
C GLY A 10 4.54 -8.19 -18.85
N GLU A 11 4.37 -8.26 -20.17
CA GLU A 11 3.73 -7.21 -20.95
C GLU A 11 2.31 -7.04 -20.40
N ALA A 12 2.15 -6.17 -19.40
CA ALA A 12 0.85 -5.87 -18.82
C ALA A 12 0.09 -4.96 -19.79
N GLY A 13 -0.63 -5.60 -20.72
CA GLY A 13 -1.84 -5.14 -21.41
C GLY A 13 -2.01 -3.63 -21.61
N ALA A 14 -1.70 -3.19 -22.82
CA ALA A 14 -2.22 -1.96 -23.41
C ALA A 14 -3.76 -1.94 -23.42
N LEU A 15 -4.32 -0.71 -23.44
CA LEU A 15 -5.75 -0.34 -23.55
C LEU A 15 -6.49 -0.12 -22.22
N TRP A 16 -6.20 0.99 -21.55
CA TRP A 16 -6.97 1.45 -20.40
C TRP A 16 -7.73 2.73 -20.78
N SER A 17 -9.05 2.66 -20.82
CA SER A 17 -9.91 3.80 -21.13
C SER A 17 -9.72 4.93 -20.10
N GLU A 18 -9.42 6.15 -20.58
CA GLU A 18 -9.38 7.40 -19.81
C GLU A 18 -10.64 7.59 -18.95
N ALA A 19 -11.80 7.14 -19.43
CA ALA A 19 -13.09 7.28 -18.74
C ALA A 19 -13.14 6.60 -17.36
N ARG A 20 -12.30 5.58 -17.10
CA ARG A 20 -12.25 4.89 -15.80
C ARG A 20 -11.17 5.39 -14.86
N LYS A 21 -10.44 6.45 -15.21
CA LYS A 21 -9.33 6.92 -14.38
C LYS A 21 -9.81 7.57 -13.08
N HIS A 22 -10.97 8.25 -13.08
CA HIS A 22 -11.57 8.76 -11.84
C HIS A 22 -12.02 7.64 -10.89
N ASP A 23 -12.70 6.61 -11.41
CA ASP A 23 -13.12 5.45 -10.60
C ASP A 23 -11.92 4.73 -9.98
N ARG A 24 -10.85 4.55 -10.76
CA ARG A 24 -9.59 3.94 -10.29
C ARG A 24 -8.91 4.79 -9.23
N GLU A 25 -8.91 6.11 -9.35
CA GLU A 25 -8.38 7.00 -8.31
C GLU A 25 -9.17 6.86 -7.00
N GLN A 26 -10.50 6.81 -7.06
CA GLN A 26 -11.33 6.57 -5.87
C GLN A 26 -11.07 5.17 -5.28
N GLU A 27 -10.88 4.17 -6.13
CA GLU A 27 -10.50 2.83 -5.72
C GLU A 27 -9.10 2.79 -5.08
N LEU A 28 -8.13 3.53 -5.61
CA LEU A 28 -6.79 3.66 -5.06
C LEU A 28 -6.85 4.22 -3.64
N LEU A 29 -7.64 5.28 -3.41
CA LEU A 29 -7.83 5.84 -2.07
C LEU A 29 -8.47 4.82 -1.12
N LYS A 30 -9.46 4.04 -1.58
CA LYS A 30 -10.12 3.00 -0.78
C LYS A 30 -9.16 1.85 -0.44
N VAL A 31 -8.45 1.33 -1.43
CA VAL A 31 -7.50 0.21 -1.27
C VAL A 31 -6.30 0.66 -0.42
N GLY A 32 -5.71 1.81 -0.71
CA GLY A 32 -4.63 2.40 0.06
C GLY A 32 -5.04 2.62 1.52
N SER A 33 -6.28 3.08 1.77
CA SER A 33 -6.83 3.18 3.13
C SER A 33 -6.91 1.84 3.84
N LYS A 34 -7.40 0.79 3.17
CA LYS A 34 -7.48 -0.57 3.74
C LYS A 34 -6.10 -1.12 4.08
N MET A 35 -5.14 -0.96 3.18
CA MET A 35 -3.75 -1.41 3.39
C MET A 35 -3.10 -0.66 4.56
N ARG A 36 -3.24 0.67 4.62
CA ARG A 36 -2.79 1.50 5.75
C ARG A 36 -3.38 1.05 7.07
N LEU A 37 -4.69 0.82 7.11
CA LEU A 37 -5.39 0.34 8.31
C LEU A 37 -4.87 -1.04 8.75
N ALA A 38 -4.60 -1.94 7.81
CA ALA A 38 -4.02 -3.25 8.11
C ALA A 38 -2.60 -3.13 8.69
N ILE A 39 -1.75 -2.25 8.13
CA ILE A 39 -0.42 -1.96 8.69
C ILE A 39 -0.56 -1.40 10.11
N GLY A 40 -1.49 -0.48 10.33
CA GLY A 40 -1.76 0.07 11.66
C GLY A 40 -2.24 -0.98 12.65
N GLN A 41 -3.13 -1.89 12.25
CA GLN A 41 -3.56 -3.00 13.10
C GLN A 41 -2.41 -3.94 13.43
N TYR A 42 -1.56 -4.28 12.46
CA TYR A 42 -0.34 -5.06 12.65
C TYR A 42 0.56 -4.41 13.71
N TYR A 43 0.85 -3.13 13.52
CA TYR A 43 1.67 -2.35 14.44
C TYR A 43 1.10 -2.35 15.86
N LYS A 44 -0.20 -2.01 16.00
CA LYS A 44 -0.89 -1.95 17.30
C LYS A 44 -0.90 -3.29 18.01
N GLN A 45 -1.09 -4.39 17.28
CA GLN A 45 -1.26 -5.72 17.87
C GLN A 45 0.05 -6.44 18.21
N THR A 46 1.22 -5.89 17.89
CA THR A 46 2.53 -6.52 18.17
C THR A 46 2.59 -7.21 19.54
N PRO A 47 2.91 -8.53 19.61
CA PRO A 47 3.00 -9.29 20.86
C PRO A 47 4.30 -8.93 21.59
N GLY A 48 4.29 -7.79 22.28
CA GLY A 48 5.43 -7.30 23.04
C GLY A 48 5.37 -5.80 23.31
N PRO A 49 6.29 -5.29 24.15
CA PRO A 49 6.36 -3.86 24.47
C PRO A 49 6.85 -3.03 23.28
N ILE A 50 7.69 -3.62 22.41
CA ILE A 50 8.26 -2.94 21.24
C ILE A 50 7.31 -3.11 20.07
N LYS A 51 6.72 -2.00 19.60
CA LYS A 51 5.85 -1.99 18.43
C LYS A 51 6.66 -2.14 17.14
N GLN A 52 6.19 -2.98 16.23
CA GLN A 52 6.91 -3.32 15.00
C GLN A 52 6.00 -3.25 13.79
N TYR A 53 6.54 -2.72 12.69
CA TYR A 53 5.89 -2.77 11.38
C TYR A 53 6.04 -4.16 10.74
N PRO A 54 5.14 -4.52 9.81
CA PRO A 54 5.26 -5.77 9.05
C PRO A 54 6.52 -5.76 8.18
N ARG A 55 7.30 -6.85 8.19
CA ARG A 55 8.50 -6.96 7.33
C ARG A 55 8.17 -7.12 5.84
N SER A 56 6.97 -7.57 5.53
CA SER A 56 6.47 -7.74 4.16
C SER A 56 4.97 -7.57 4.13
N LEU A 57 4.39 -7.23 2.97
CA LEU A 57 2.94 -7.18 2.82
C LEU A 57 2.29 -8.54 3.09
N ALA A 58 2.99 -9.64 2.80
CA ALA A 58 2.51 -10.99 3.10
C ALA A 58 2.24 -11.21 4.60
N ALA A 59 2.98 -10.55 5.49
CA ALA A 59 2.74 -10.61 6.94
C ALA A 59 1.37 -10.02 7.35
N LEU A 60 0.76 -9.18 6.50
CA LEU A 60 -0.60 -8.69 6.71
C LEU A 60 -1.67 -9.76 6.43
N LEU A 61 -1.37 -10.75 5.58
CA LEU A 61 -2.28 -11.87 5.28
C LEU A 61 -2.27 -12.93 6.38
N LYS A 62 -1.09 -13.17 6.96
CA LYS A 62 -0.88 -14.19 7.98
C LYS A 62 0.25 -13.75 8.90
N ASP A 63 -0.12 -13.49 10.14
CA ASP A 63 0.80 -13.13 11.21
C ASP A 63 0.96 -14.32 12.15
N ASP A 64 2.07 -15.02 11.99
CA ASP A 64 2.44 -16.21 12.74
C ASP A 64 3.17 -15.89 14.07
N ARG A 65 3.22 -14.60 14.46
CA ARG A 65 3.82 -14.18 15.75
C ARG A 65 2.95 -14.53 16.96
N PHE A 66 1.73 -15.01 16.73
CA PHE A 66 0.76 -15.38 17.77
C PHE A 66 0.53 -16.89 17.80
N PRO A 67 0.14 -17.46 18.95
CA PRO A 67 -0.28 -18.86 19.03
C PRO A 67 -1.43 -19.21 18.07
N ILE A 68 -2.34 -18.26 17.85
CA ILE A 68 -3.39 -18.35 16.83
C ILE A 68 -3.04 -17.33 15.73
N PRO A 69 -2.74 -17.77 14.49
CA PRO A 69 -2.36 -16.85 13.42
C PRO A 69 -3.42 -15.78 13.18
N LYS A 70 -2.99 -14.52 13.15
CA LYS A 70 -3.89 -13.38 12.88
C LYS A 70 -3.84 -12.98 11.41
N ARG A 71 -4.96 -12.48 10.90
CA ARG A 71 -5.07 -11.96 9.53
C ARG A 71 -5.62 -10.55 9.56
N TYR A 72 -4.89 -9.60 9.00
CA TYR A 72 -5.29 -8.19 8.90
C TYR A 72 -5.90 -7.88 7.53
N LEU A 73 -5.50 -8.65 6.51
CA LEU A 73 -6.05 -8.61 5.16
C LEU A 73 -6.43 -10.01 4.70
N ARG A 74 -7.49 -10.09 3.87
CA ARG A 74 -7.89 -11.33 3.21
C ARG A 74 -7.02 -11.65 1.99
N GLN A 75 -6.55 -10.60 1.32
CA GLN A 75 -5.68 -10.67 0.15
C GLN A 75 -4.91 -9.35 0.01
N ILE A 76 -3.77 -9.40 -0.69
CA ILE A 76 -3.10 -8.17 -1.15
C ILE A 76 -3.86 -7.68 -2.37
N TYR A 77 -4.41 -6.49 -2.26
CA TYR A 77 -5.13 -5.83 -3.34
C TYR A 77 -4.14 -5.43 -4.44
N SER A 78 -4.59 -5.48 -5.69
CA SER A 78 -3.84 -4.89 -6.80
C SER A 78 -3.92 -3.37 -6.71
N ASP A 79 -2.88 -2.68 -7.14
CA ASP A 79 -2.89 -1.26 -7.39
C ASP A 79 -3.85 -0.97 -8.56
N PRO A 80 -4.96 -0.23 -8.33
CA PRO A 80 -5.94 0.04 -9.37
C PRO A 80 -5.36 0.82 -10.55
N MET A 81 -4.29 1.59 -10.34
CA MET A 81 -3.68 2.40 -11.39
C MET A 81 -2.83 1.58 -12.34
N THR A 82 -2.08 0.59 -11.83
CA THR A 82 -1.18 -0.27 -12.62
C THR A 82 -1.79 -1.63 -12.96
N GLY A 83 -2.85 -2.04 -12.25
CA GLY A 83 -3.46 -3.37 -12.33
C GLY A 83 -2.64 -4.48 -11.66
N GLN A 84 -1.48 -4.17 -11.10
CA GLN A 84 -0.54 -5.16 -10.55
C GLN A 84 -0.64 -5.24 -9.03
N LYS A 85 -0.30 -6.39 -8.43
CA LYS A 85 -0.16 -6.54 -6.96
C LYS A 85 1.18 -6.00 -6.43
N ASN A 86 1.91 -5.29 -7.28
CA ASN A 86 3.14 -4.62 -6.98
C ASN A 86 2.82 -3.23 -6.39
N TRP A 87 3.28 -3.00 -5.16
CA TRP A 87 3.17 -1.71 -4.49
C TRP A 87 4.56 -1.20 -4.16
N GLY A 88 4.76 0.11 -4.29
CA GLY A 88 5.87 0.78 -3.62
C GLY A 88 5.69 0.69 -2.11
N VAL A 89 6.77 0.48 -1.38
CA VAL A 89 6.78 0.35 0.07
C VAL A 89 7.56 1.49 0.69
N LEU A 90 7.01 2.07 1.76
CA LEU A 90 7.74 3.01 2.61
C LEU A 90 8.22 2.28 3.85
N GLU A 91 9.54 2.22 4.02
CA GLU A 91 10.16 1.60 5.19
C GLU A 91 10.24 2.56 6.37
N SER A 92 10.11 2.00 7.58
CA SER A 92 10.32 2.74 8.82
C SER A 92 11.80 2.86 9.18
N PRO A 93 12.23 3.94 9.86
CA PRO A 93 13.57 4.00 10.45
C PRO A 93 13.86 2.85 11.41
N SER A 94 12.84 2.29 12.06
CA SER A 94 12.96 1.10 12.91
C SER A 94 12.85 -0.23 12.15
N GLY A 95 12.71 -0.17 10.83
CA GLY A 95 12.54 -1.31 9.93
C GLY A 95 11.08 -1.72 9.72
N GLY A 96 10.86 -2.45 8.62
CA GLY A 96 9.53 -2.89 8.19
C GLY A 96 8.75 -1.80 7.45
N ILE A 97 7.61 -2.20 6.90
CA ILE A 97 6.80 -1.40 6.00
C ILE A 97 5.79 -0.58 6.81
N MET A 98 6.00 0.73 6.87
CA MET A 98 5.06 1.66 7.52
C MET A 98 3.96 2.17 6.59
N GLY A 99 4.19 2.09 5.28
CA GLY A 99 3.26 2.60 4.29
C GLY A 99 3.46 2.00 2.91
N ILE A 100 2.52 2.29 2.03
CA ILE A 100 2.61 1.90 0.62
C ILE A 100 2.23 3.07 -0.29
N TYR A 101 2.65 3.01 -1.55
CA TYR A 101 2.28 3.96 -2.59
C TYR A 101 2.18 3.25 -3.95
N SER A 102 1.40 3.84 -4.87
CA SER A 102 1.26 3.31 -6.23
C SER A 102 2.54 3.52 -7.02
N LEU A 103 2.92 2.57 -7.89
CA LEU A 103 4.05 2.77 -8.80
C LEU A 103 3.65 3.50 -10.09
N SER A 104 2.40 3.93 -10.20
CA SER A 104 1.93 4.68 -11.36
C SER A 104 2.52 6.09 -11.38
N GLY A 105 3.14 6.46 -12.50
CA GLY A 105 3.53 7.84 -12.81
C GLY A 105 2.37 8.72 -13.31
N GLY A 106 1.12 8.24 -13.21
CA GLY A 106 -0.05 9.00 -13.63
C GLY A 106 -0.30 10.23 -12.76
N ILE A 107 -0.87 11.27 -13.38
CA ILE A 107 -1.23 12.52 -12.69
C ILE A 107 -2.61 12.35 -12.03
N PRO A 108 -2.74 12.66 -10.73
CA PRO A 108 -4.02 12.66 -10.02
C PRO A 108 -4.98 13.74 -10.52
N TYR A 109 -6.28 13.42 -10.54
CA TYR A 109 -7.34 14.41 -10.73
C TYR A 109 -7.70 15.11 -9.42
N LYS A 110 -7.69 14.38 -8.31
CA LYS A 110 -7.97 14.97 -7.01
C LYS A 110 -6.74 15.72 -6.50
N VAL A 111 -6.88 17.04 -6.42
CA VAL A 111 -5.82 17.95 -5.92
C VAL A 111 -6.09 18.48 -4.51
N ALA A 112 -7.34 18.43 -4.04
CA ALA A 112 -7.77 19.04 -2.78
C ALA A 112 -8.93 18.28 -2.11
N ASN A 113 -9.30 18.73 -0.90
CA ASN A 113 -10.42 18.20 -0.11
C ASN A 113 -10.23 16.71 0.23
N PHE A 114 -9.01 16.37 0.64
CA PHE A 114 -8.73 15.05 1.20
C PHE A 114 -9.17 14.99 2.66
N ARG A 115 -9.39 13.78 3.15
CA ARG A 115 -9.57 13.57 4.60
C ARG A 115 -8.32 14.08 5.33
N PRO A 116 -8.43 14.55 6.59
CA PRO A 116 -7.28 15.10 7.33
C PRO A 116 -6.02 14.22 7.30
N ILE A 117 -6.20 12.90 7.41
CA ILE A 117 -5.12 11.91 7.35
C ILE A 117 -4.39 11.83 6.01
N TYR A 118 -5.00 12.33 4.94
CA TYR A 118 -4.46 12.37 3.58
C TYR A 118 -4.23 13.79 3.09
N LYS A 119 -4.15 14.77 4.00
CA LYS A 119 -3.90 16.17 3.64
C LYS A 119 -2.58 16.35 2.90
N LEU A 120 -1.58 15.50 3.18
CA LEU A 120 -0.29 15.49 2.47
C LEU A 120 -0.39 15.09 0.99
N PHE A 121 -1.54 14.59 0.53
CA PHE A 121 -1.77 14.24 -0.88
C PHE A 121 -2.19 15.45 -1.72
N GLU A 122 -2.53 16.57 -1.07
CA GLU A 122 -2.92 17.79 -1.75
C GLU A 122 -1.79 18.31 -2.65
N ASN A 123 -2.16 18.73 -3.86
CA ASN A 123 -1.27 19.28 -4.87
C ASN A 123 -0.12 18.36 -5.31
N LYS A 124 -0.19 17.06 -5.01
CA LYS A 124 0.77 16.08 -5.55
C LYS A 124 0.57 15.86 -7.04
N LYS A 125 1.69 15.62 -7.74
CA LYS A 125 1.71 15.53 -9.22
C LYS A 125 1.68 14.08 -9.72
N SER A 126 1.91 13.11 -8.83
CA SER A 126 1.91 11.69 -9.16
C SER A 126 1.14 10.87 -8.13
N TYR A 127 0.51 9.78 -8.56
CA TYR A 127 -0.04 8.78 -7.64
C TYR A 127 1.04 8.11 -6.77
N GLY A 128 2.29 8.11 -7.22
CA GLY A 128 3.43 7.65 -6.41
C GLY A 128 3.75 8.54 -5.22
N ASP A 129 3.31 9.80 -5.22
CA ASP A 129 3.46 10.70 -4.08
C ASP A 129 2.37 10.50 -3.02
N TRP A 130 1.33 9.72 -3.33
CA TRP A 130 0.25 9.40 -2.39
C TRP A 130 0.68 8.23 -1.51
N ILE A 131 1.38 8.58 -0.44
CA ILE A 131 1.91 7.61 0.51
C ILE A 131 0.86 7.29 1.57
N PHE A 132 0.30 6.09 1.48
CA PHE A 132 -0.61 5.55 2.48
C PHE A 132 0.19 4.96 3.66
N ALA A 133 0.75 5.84 4.49
CA ALA A 133 1.50 5.47 5.67
C ALA A 133 0.63 5.47 6.94
N TYR A 134 0.89 4.52 7.82
CA TYR A 134 0.41 4.55 9.19
C TYR A 134 1.55 5.02 10.09
N SER A 135 1.29 6.07 10.88
CA SER A 135 2.20 6.51 11.94
C SER A 135 1.39 6.75 13.20
N PRO A 136 1.80 6.22 14.36
CA PRO A 136 1.06 6.42 15.61
C PRO A 136 0.91 7.90 15.98
N GLU A 137 1.78 8.79 15.50
CA GLU A 137 1.71 10.24 15.75
C GLU A 137 0.64 10.95 14.90
N LEU A 138 0.33 10.41 13.72
CA LEU A 138 -0.63 11.00 12.76
C LEU A 138 -2.04 10.41 12.88
N ASP A 139 -2.18 9.30 13.63
CA ASP A 139 -3.40 8.51 13.78
C ASP A 139 -4.04 8.64 15.18
N ILE A 140 -3.71 9.72 15.92
CA ILE A 140 -4.23 10.06 17.26
C ILE A 140 -5.55 10.83 17.17
#